data_AF-F6XPR5-F1
#
_entry.id   AF-F6XPR5-F1
#
_cell.length_a   1.000
_cell.length_b   1.000
_cell.length_c   1.000
_cell.angle_alpha   90.00
_cell.angle_beta   90.00
_cell.angle_gamma   90.00
#
_symmetry.space_group_name_H-M   'P 1'
#
loop_
_entity.id
_entity.type
_entity.pdbx_description
1 polymer ?
#
loop_
_entity_poly.entity_id
_entity_poly.type
_entity_poly.pdbx_seq_one_letter_code
_entity_poly.pdbx_strand_id
1 'polypeptide(L)'
;MLIWKVPADCPHVPKMPCFPERTPRRNQKFLNKQTTLLAIICISKASPAGMTHVFVYGTLKRGQPNHKVLLGGTHGRAAFQGRGRTAEPYPLVIAGEHNVPRLLNVPGQGHRVVGEIYAVDEQMLRFLDEFEGCPDMYQRTPLPIAVLEWEGTRGAPRETPAADRTVQCFVYSTATFPPEWLHLPYHDNYDSQGQHGLRYNPRENR
;
A
#
# COMPACT_ATOMS: atom_id res chain seq x y z
N MET A 1 -53.72 18.44 44.77
CA MET A 1 -53.37 17.70 46.00
C MET A 1 -52.06 16.98 45.68
N LEU A 2 -50.85 17.36 46.10
CA LEU A 2 -50.25 18.30 47.07
C LEU A 2 -49.17 19.12 46.29
N ILE A 3 -49.06 20.45 46.24
CA ILE A 3 -48.63 21.52 47.19
C ILE A 3 -47.50 21.15 48.17
N TRP A 4 -46.30 21.73 47.99
CA TRP A 4 -45.30 22.23 48.98
C TRP A 4 -44.34 23.18 48.22
N LYS A 5 -44.58 24.50 48.14
CA LYS A 5 -44.11 25.65 48.97
C LYS A 5 -42.60 25.76 49.25
N VAL A 6 -42.04 26.89 48.76
CA VAL A 6 -40.67 27.48 48.87
C VAL A 6 -40.40 28.05 50.27
N PRO A 7 -39.15 28.42 50.67
CA PRO A 7 -38.64 29.82 50.49
C PRO A 7 -37.12 29.92 50.17
N ALA A 8 -36.70 30.81 49.25
CA ALA A 8 -36.19 32.18 49.44
C ALA A 8 -34.79 32.28 50.09
N ASP A 9 -33.79 32.79 49.35
CA ASP A 9 -33.03 33.99 49.75
C ASP A 9 -32.01 34.43 48.68
N CYS A 10 -32.05 35.73 48.40
CA CYS A 10 -31.08 36.54 47.68
C CYS A 10 -30.72 37.66 48.69
N PRO A 11 -29.46 38.13 48.84
CA PRO A 11 -29.14 39.38 48.17
C PRO A 11 -27.64 39.65 47.87
N HIS A 12 -27.46 40.72 47.09
CA HIS A 12 -26.37 41.71 47.11
C HIS A 12 -25.18 41.63 46.15
N VAL A 13 -25.35 42.39 45.07
CA VAL A 13 -24.34 43.14 44.29
C VAL A 13 -23.59 44.15 45.19
N PRO A 14 -22.31 44.46 44.92
CA PRO A 14 -22.03 45.86 44.57
C PRO A 14 -20.96 46.09 43.48
N LYS A 15 -21.32 47.03 42.59
CA LYS A 15 -20.58 48.20 42.08
C LYS A 15 -19.31 48.03 41.21
N MET A 16 -19.49 48.54 39.99
CA MET A 16 -18.46 49.01 39.05
C MET A 16 -17.56 50.11 39.65
N PRO A 17 -16.40 50.35 39.01
CA PRO A 17 -15.98 51.70 38.67
C PRO A 17 -15.90 51.92 37.16
N CYS A 18 -16.41 53.09 36.79
CA CYS A 18 -16.38 53.76 35.50
C CYS A 18 -14.97 54.36 35.25
N PHE A 19 -14.46 54.32 34.01
CA PHE A 19 -13.44 55.24 33.47
C PHE A 19 -13.35 55.09 31.93
N PRO A 20 -12.85 56.09 31.18
CA PRO A 20 -13.72 56.98 30.41
C PRO A 20 -13.57 56.82 28.89
N GLU A 21 -14.53 57.41 28.19
CA GLU A 21 -14.62 57.57 26.74
C GLU A 21 -13.35 58.17 26.10
N ARG A 22 -12.93 57.60 24.97
CA ARG A 22 -12.27 58.34 23.89
C ARG A 22 -12.93 57.98 22.56
N THR A 23 -13.37 59.03 21.87
CA THR A 23 -14.01 59.02 20.54
C THR A 23 -12.92 59.01 19.43
N PRO A 24 -13.25 59.05 18.11
CA PRO A 24 -12.81 58.02 17.18
C PRO A 24 -11.72 58.53 16.20
N ARG A 25 -10.93 57.62 15.63
CA ARG A 25 -10.28 57.89 14.34
C ARG A 25 -10.64 56.83 13.31
N ARG A 26 -11.53 57.29 12.44
CA ARG A 26 -11.85 56.86 11.09
C ARG A 26 -10.58 56.52 10.29
N ASN A 27 -10.68 55.44 9.52
CA ASN A 27 -10.13 55.19 8.17
C ASN A 27 -9.61 53.74 8.07
N GLN A 28 -9.80 52.96 7.02
CA GLN A 28 -10.50 53.14 5.75
C GLN A 28 -10.29 51.85 4.96
N LYS A 29 -11.39 51.10 4.74
CA LYS A 29 -11.62 50.19 3.59
C LYS A 29 -10.62 49.02 3.39
N PHE A 30 -11.05 48.13 2.49
CA PHE A 30 -10.32 47.00 1.90
C PHE A 30 -10.30 45.73 2.77
N LEU A 31 -10.65 44.55 2.29
CA LEU A 31 -11.15 44.06 1.01
C LEU A 31 -11.65 42.63 1.28
N ASN A 32 -12.56 42.15 0.44
CA ASN A 32 -13.19 40.82 0.47
C ASN A 32 -12.29 39.65 0.96
N LYS A 33 -12.82 38.85 1.87
CA LYS A 33 -12.36 37.48 2.11
C LYS A 33 -12.80 36.60 0.95
N GLN A 34 -11.93 36.41 -0.05
CA GLN A 34 -12.01 35.24 -0.93
C GLN A 34 -11.08 34.18 -0.38
N THR A 35 -11.68 33.09 0.08
CA THR A 35 -11.03 31.86 0.53
C THR A 35 -10.34 31.22 -0.67
N THR A 36 -9.05 31.50 -0.88
CA THR A 36 -8.25 30.77 -1.86
C THR A 36 -7.78 29.47 -1.21
N LEU A 37 -8.46 28.38 -1.55
CA LEU A 37 -8.00 27.03 -1.32
C LEU A 37 -6.68 26.86 -2.10
N LEU A 38 -5.54 26.87 -1.42
CA LEU A 38 -4.28 26.45 -2.04
C LEU A 38 -4.35 24.94 -2.26
N ALA A 39 -4.83 24.54 -3.45
CA ALA A 39 -4.49 23.25 -4.00
C ALA A 39 -2.98 23.26 -4.26
N ILE A 40 -2.21 22.66 -3.36
CA ILE A 40 -0.81 22.34 -3.60
C ILE A 40 -0.82 21.27 -4.70
N ILE A 41 -0.77 21.71 -5.95
CA ILE A 41 -0.43 20.85 -7.07
C ILE A 41 1.05 20.51 -6.85
N CYS A 42 1.31 19.38 -6.22
CA CYS A 42 2.61 18.74 -6.26
C CYS A 42 2.88 18.36 -7.72
N ILE A 43 3.48 19.26 -8.49
CA ILE A 43 4.11 18.90 -9.76
C ILE A 43 5.31 18.03 -9.37
N SER A 44 5.08 16.73 -9.29
CA SER A 44 6.14 15.74 -9.14
C SER A 44 7.09 15.91 -10.33
N LYS A 45 8.32 16.35 -10.05
CA LYS A 45 9.43 16.34 -11.02
C LYS A 45 9.46 14.96 -11.68
N ALA A 46 9.31 14.92 -13.00
CA ALA A 46 9.58 13.73 -13.78
C ALA A 46 11.04 13.31 -13.52
N SER A 47 11.22 12.19 -12.83
CA SER A 47 12.52 11.55 -12.70
C SER A 47 12.91 10.95 -14.05
N PRO A 48 14.19 10.92 -14.43
CA PRO A 48 14.61 10.27 -15.66
C PRO A 48 14.19 8.80 -15.57
N ALA A 49 13.37 8.33 -16.53
CA ALA A 49 12.86 6.96 -16.71
C ALA A 49 13.06 6.07 -15.47
N GLY A 50 12.25 6.33 -14.43
CA GLY A 50 12.47 5.81 -13.09
C GLY A 50 12.17 4.33 -13.03
N MET A 51 13.20 3.51 -12.81
CA MET A 51 12.99 2.11 -12.48
C MET A 51 12.26 2.00 -11.14
N THR A 52 11.19 1.23 -11.13
CA THR A 52 10.32 0.99 -9.98
C THR A 52 10.56 -0.42 -9.46
N HIS A 53 10.65 -0.59 -8.13
CA HIS A 53 10.76 -1.93 -7.56
C HIS A 53 9.38 -2.59 -7.43
N VAL A 54 9.24 -3.78 -8.01
CA VAL A 54 8.06 -4.64 -7.88
C VAL A 54 8.49 -5.94 -7.20
N PHE A 55 7.70 -6.38 -6.23
CA PHE A 55 7.90 -7.66 -5.56
C PHE A 55 6.85 -8.67 -6.03
N VAL A 56 7.32 -9.78 -6.61
CA VAL A 56 6.48 -10.85 -7.15
C VAL A 56 6.57 -12.09 -6.26
N TYR A 57 5.41 -12.62 -5.88
CA TYR A 57 5.29 -13.78 -4.98
C TYR A 57 4.67 -15.01 -5.65
N GLY A 58 3.94 -14.81 -6.76
CA GLY A 58 3.11 -15.82 -7.41
C GLY A 58 3.65 -16.30 -8.75
N THR A 59 2.78 -16.34 -9.77
CA THR A 59 3.06 -16.94 -11.08
C THR A 59 4.15 -16.25 -11.91
N LEU A 60 4.54 -15.04 -11.53
CA LEU A 60 5.57 -14.24 -12.22
C LEU A 60 7.00 -14.56 -11.76
N LYS A 61 7.18 -15.28 -10.64
CA LYS A 61 8.52 -15.68 -10.16
C LYS A 61 9.25 -16.57 -11.16
N ARG A 62 10.58 -16.61 -11.09
CA ARG A 62 11.39 -17.56 -11.88
C ARG A 62 10.88 -19.00 -11.68
N GLY A 63 10.81 -19.75 -12.78
CA GLY A 63 10.29 -21.12 -12.80
C GLY A 63 8.77 -21.24 -12.70
N GLN A 64 8.03 -20.13 -12.56
CA GLN A 64 6.57 -20.14 -12.49
C GLN A 64 5.92 -19.84 -13.86
N PRO A 65 4.64 -20.21 -14.06
CA PRO A 65 4.03 -20.28 -15.39
C PRO A 65 4.03 -18.98 -16.21
N ASN A 66 3.97 -17.82 -15.55
CA ASN A 66 3.86 -16.52 -16.19
C ASN A 66 5.19 -15.75 -16.23
N HIS A 67 6.30 -16.36 -15.81
CA HIS A 67 7.61 -15.67 -15.74
C HIS A 67 8.05 -15.05 -17.07
N LYS A 68 7.71 -15.69 -18.20
CA LYS A 68 8.01 -15.22 -19.57
C LYS A 68 7.54 -13.79 -19.84
N VAL A 69 6.52 -13.33 -19.14
CA VAL A 69 5.95 -11.98 -19.28
C VAL A 69 6.97 -10.90 -18.89
N LEU A 70 7.79 -11.15 -17.87
CA LEU A 70 8.86 -10.24 -17.41
C LEU A 70 10.08 -10.24 -18.36
N LEU A 71 10.22 -11.25 -19.21
CA LEU A 71 11.33 -11.38 -20.16
C LEU A 71 11.01 -10.75 -21.53
N GLY A 72 9.74 -10.44 -21.79
CA GLY A 72 9.29 -9.92 -23.08
C GLY A 72 9.70 -8.47 -23.28
N GLY A 73 10.65 -8.20 -24.18
CA GLY A 73 11.10 -6.83 -24.50
C GLY A 73 10.02 -5.92 -25.09
N THR A 74 8.88 -6.48 -25.53
CA THR A 74 7.71 -5.73 -25.99
C THR A 74 6.89 -5.13 -24.86
N HIS A 75 6.96 -5.68 -23.65
CA HIS A 75 6.18 -5.22 -22.49
C HIS A 75 6.93 -4.15 -21.68
N GLY A 76 8.21 -3.90 -21.97
CA GLY A 76 9.10 -3.03 -21.20
C GLY A 76 10.28 -3.81 -20.65
N ARG A 77 10.99 -3.22 -19.68
CA ARG A 77 12.18 -3.82 -19.05
C ARG A 77 11.87 -4.26 -17.63
N ALA A 78 12.30 -5.48 -17.28
CA ALA A 78 12.37 -5.97 -15.91
C ALA A 78 13.76 -6.56 -15.65
N ALA A 79 14.44 -6.04 -14.63
CA ALA A 79 15.73 -6.55 -14.17
C ALA A 79 15.55 -7.18 -12.79
N PHE A 80 15.90 -8.45 -12.64
CA PHE A 80 15.97 -9.08 -11.32
C PHE A 80 16.94 -8.28 -10.43
N GLN A 81 16.57 -8.10 -9.17
CA GLN A 81 17.40 -7.42 -8.18
C GLN A 81 17.76 -8.34 -7.03
N GLY A 82 16.95 -9.37 -6.74
CA GLY A 82 17.20 -10.23 -5.61
C GLY A 82 15.98 -10.96 -5.09
N ARG A 83 16.15 -11.62 -3.95
CA ARG A 83 15.09 -12.32 -3.23
C ARG A 83 14.71 -11.54 -1.99
N GLY A 84 13.44 -11.58 -1.64
CA GLY A 84 12.93 -10.89 -0.47
C GLY A 84 11.82 -11.67 0.22
N ARG A 85 11.42 -11.17 1.38
CA ARG A 85 10.20 -11.58 2.07
C ARG A 85 9.42 -10.35 2.53
N THR A 86 8.10 -10.43 2.60
CA THR A 86 7.31 -9.35 3.22
C THR A 86 7.77 -9.11 4.66
N ALA A 87 7.85 -7.85 5.07
CA ALA A 87 8.23 -7.52 6.46
C ALA A 87 7.13 -7.93 7.45
N GLU A 88 5.87 -7.71 7.06
CA GLU A 88 4.67 -8.16 7.78
C GLU A 88 4.16 -9.49 7.20
N PRO A 89 3.48 -10.33 7.99
CA PRO A 89 2.79 -11.49 7.48
C PRO A 89 1.51 -11.10 6.72
N TYR A 90 1.22 -11.84 5.66
CA TYR A 90 0.00 -11.72 4.86
C TYR A 90 -0.58 -13.12 4.55
N PRO A 91 -1.91 -13.24 4.39
CA PRO A 91 -2.52 -14.46 3.85
C PRO A 91 -2.22 -14.54 2.35
N LEU A 92 -1.36 -15.49 1.97
CA LEU A 92 -1.21 -15.91 0.58
C LEU A 92 -1.95 -17.24 0.41
N VAL A 93 -3.01 -17.23 -0.39
CA VAL A 93 -3.88 -18.38 -0.61
C VAL A 93 -3.88 -18.77 -2.08
N ILE A 94 -4.18 -20.03 -2.38
CA ILE A 94 -4.44 -20.50 -3.75
C ILE A 94 -5.95 -20.62 -3.90
N ALA A 95 -6.55 -19.82 -4.78
CA ALA A 95 -8.00 -19.69 -4.86
C ALA A 95 -8.56 -19.55 -6.28
N GLY A 96 -9.86 -19.86 -6.41
CA GLY A 96 -10.63 -19.81 -7.66
C GLY A 96 -10.36 -21.00 -8.59
N GLU A 97 -11.14 -21.09 -9.67
CA GLU A 97 -11.11 -22.18 -10.66
C GLU A 97 -9.74 -22.37 -11.35
N HIS A 98 -8.91 -21.33 -11.32
CA HIS A 98 -7.63 -21.26 -12.00
C HIS A 98 -6.43 -21.51 -11.07
N ASN A 99 -6.67 -21.82 -9.78
CA ASN A 99 -5.63 -22.01 -8.76
C ASN A 99 -4.62 -20.85 -8.73
N VAL A 100 -5.13 -19.62 -8.71
CA VAL A 100 -4.30 -18.42 -8.74
C VAL A 100 -3.80 -18.12 -7.32
N PRO A 101 -2.49 -17.87 -7.13
CA PRO A 101 -1.98 -17.37 -5.86
C PRO A 101 -2.47 -15.93 -5.64
N ARG A 102 -3.12 -15.67 -4.50
CA ARG A 102 -3.65 -14.36 -4.14
C ARG A 102 -3.10 -13.92 -2.79
N LEU A 103 -2.44 -12.77 -2.78
CA LEU A 103 -2.07 -12.09 -1.53
C LEU A 103 -3.23 -11.23 -1.07
N LEU A 104 -3.90 -11.66 0.01
CA LEU A 104 -5.02 -10.92 0.59
C LEU A 104 -4.45 -9.76 1.41
N ASN A 105 -5.02 -8.56 1.25
CA ASN A 105 -4.55 -7.36 1.94
C ASN A 105 -5.04 -7.31 3.40
N VAL A 106 -4.61 -8.29 4.20
CA VAL A 106 -4.89 -8.40 5.64
C VAL A 106 -3.55 -8.49 6.38
N PRO A 107 -2.85 -7.35 6.55
CA PRO A 107 -1.55 -7.33 7.21
C PRO A 107 -1.64 -7.86 8.63
N GLY A 108 -0.64 -8.62 9.06
CA GLY A 108 -0.58 -9.21 10.40
C GLY A 108 -1.15 -10.63 10.48
N GLN A 109 -1.76 -11.15 9.42
CA GLN A 109 -2.29 -12.52 9.35
C GLN A 109 -1.47 -13.37 8.37
N GLY A 110 -1.42 -14.69 8.59
CA GLY A 110 -0.74 -15.60 7.67
C GLY A 110 0.77 -15.69 7.88
N HIS A 111 1.55 -15.60 6.80
CA HIS A 111 3.00 -15.83 6.83
C HIS A 111 3.74 -14.68 6.17
N ARG A 112 5.03 -14.54 6.50
CA ARG A 112 5.93 -13.66 5.73
C ARG A 112 6.19 -14.31 4.39
N VAL A 113 5.67 -13.70 3.33
CA VAL A 113 5.66 -14.29 1.99
C VAL A 113 7.00 -14.07 1.30
N VAL A 114 7.60 -15.13 0.80
CA VAL A 114 8.85 -15.14 0.04
C VAL A 114 8.59 -14.92 -1.44
N GLY A 115 9.42 -14.08 -2.04
CA GLY A 115 9.32 -13.74 -3.46
C GLY A 115 10.59 -13.13 -4.02
N GLU A 116 10.44 -12.48 -5.15
CA GLU A 116 11.53 -11.91 -5.95
C GLU A 116 11.31 -10.42 -6.16
N ILE A 117 12.40 -9.65 -6.16
CA ILE A 117 12.38 -8.20 -6.37
C ILE A 117 12.89 -7.94 -7.78
N TYR A 118 12.12 -7.16 -8.54
CA TYR A 118 12.45 -6.71 -9.89
C TYR A 118 12.46 -5.19 -9.94
N ALA A 119 13.44 -4.60 -10.61
CA ALA A 119 13.41 -3.22 -11.05
C ALA A 119 12.77 -3.18 -12.45
N VAL A 120 11.65 -2.48 -12.59
CA VAL A 120 10.87 -2.41 -13.82
C VAL A 120 10.74 -0.98 -14.32
N ASP A 121 10.75 -0.78 -15.63
CA ASP A 121 10.42 0.54 -16.19
C ASP A 121 8.91 0.82 -16.14
N GLU A 122 8.52 2.05 -16.44
CA GLU A 122 7.11 2.45 -16.41
C GLU A 122 6.24 1.68 -17.43
N GLN A 123 6.82 1.25 -18.55
CA GLN A 123 6.10 0.49 -19.56
C GLN A 123 5.73 -0.89 -19.01
N MET A 124 6.69 -1.59 -18.42
CA MET A 124 6.48 -2.88 -17.77
C MET A 124 5.51 -2.74 -16.60
N LEU A 125 5.62 -1.67 -15.81
CA LEU A 125 4.72 -1.43 -14.69
C LEU A 125 3.25 -1.26 -15.14
N ARG A 126 3.00 -0.50 -16.20
CA ARG A 126 1.65 -0.36 -16.79
C ARG A 126 1.13 -1.67 -17.35
N PHE A 127 1.97 -2.40 -18.07
CA PHE A 127 1.61 -3.71 -18.60
C PHE A 127 1.24 -4.68 -17.47
N LEU A 128 1.98 -4.69 -16.36
CA LEU A 128 1.67 -5.55 -15.20
C LEU A 128 0.36 -5.15 -14.53
N ASP A 129 0.04 -3.85 -14.46
CA ASP A 129 -1.25 -3.38 -13.95
C ASP A 129 -2.42 -3.92 -14.79
N GLU A 130 -2.30 -3.90 -16.12
CA GLU A 130 -3.29 -4.48 -17.05
C GLU A 130 -3.35 -6.01 -16.92
N PHE A 131 -2.19 -6.68 -16.88
CA PHE A 131 -2.08 -8.13 -16.81
C PHE A 131 -2.72 -8.70 -15.53
N GLU A 132 -2.54 -8.02 -14.41
CA GLU A 132 -3.14 -8.42 -13.12
C GLU A 132 -4.60 -7.96 -13.01
N GLY A 133 -5.11 -7.14 -13.93
CA GLY A 133 -6.48 -6.63 -13.92
C GLY A 133 -6.72 -5.58 -12.83
N CYS A 134 -5.77 -4.68 -12.63
CA CYS A 134 -5.92 -3.56 -11.72
C CYS A 134 -6.90 -2.50 -12.26
N PRO A 135 -7.66 -1.80 -11.39
CA PRO A 135 -7.72 -1.94 -9.94
C PRO A 135 -8.76 -2.97 -9.44
N ASP A 136 -9.45 -3.67 -10.34
CA ASP A 136 -10.62 -4.48 -9.99
C ASP A 136 -10.24 -5.82 -9.34
N MET A 137 -9.33 -6.58 -9.97
CA MET A 137 -8.92 -7.91 -9.50
C MET A 137 -7.84 -7.85 -8.42
N TYR A 138 -6.87 -6.98 -8.64
CA TYR A 138 -5.79 -6.65 -7.71
C TYR A 138 -5.63 -5.14 -7.62
N GLN A 139 -4.95 -4.70 -6.57
CA GLN A 139 -4.53 -3.33 -6.38
C GLN A 139 -3.02 -3.32 -6.20
N ARG A 140 -2.36 -2.38 -6.89
CA ARG A 140 -0.93 -2.16 -6.74
C ARG A 140 -0.67 -1.34 -5.46
N THR A 141 -0.12 -2.00 -4.45
CA THR A 141 0.11 -1.41 -3.11
C THR A 141 1.60 -1.38 -2.77
N PRO A 142 2.13 -0.31 -2.16
CA PRO A 142 3.51 -0.28 -1.70
C PRO A 142 3.67 -1.06 -0.38
N LEU A 143 4.61 -2.00 -0.34
CA LEU A 143 4.92 -2.79 0.86
C LEU A 143 6.44 -2.80 1.16
N PRO A 144 6.82 -2.78 2.45
CA PRO A 144 8.19 -3.02 2.86
C PRO A 144 8.58 -4.50 2.68
N ILE A 145 9.63 -4.75 1.93
CA ILE A 145 10.20 -6.08 1.66
C ILE A 145 11.57 -6.18 2.32
N ALA A 146 11.72 -7.14 3.25
CA ALA A 146 13.01 -7.48 3.82
C ALA A 146 13.83 -8.25 2.78
N VAL A 147 15.00 -7.74 2.44
CA VAL A 147 15.89 -8.32 1.43
C VAL A 147 16.58 -9.55 2.01
N LEU A 148 16.49 -10.67 1.32
CA LEU A 148 17.20 -11.91 1.66
C LEU A 148 18.51 -12.01 0.88
N GLU A 149 18.48 -11.65 -0.40
CA GLU A 149 19.61 -11.68 -1.32
C GLU A 149 19.50 -10.50 -2.28
N TRP A 150 20.61 -9.86 -2.67
CA TRP A 150 20.63 -8.75 -3.63
C TRP A 150 21.75 -8.91 -4.67
N GLU A 151 21.41 -8.80 -5.94
CA GLU A 151 22.29 -8.94 -7.09
C GLU A 151 23.38 -7.85 -7.08
N GLY A 152 24.64 -8.25 -7.24
CA GLY A 152 25.80 -7.35 -7.15
C GLY A 152 26.43 -7.19 -5.76
N THR A 153 25.89 -7.79 -4.70
CA THR A 153 26.45 -7.69 -3.33
C THR A 153 27.54 -8.73 -3.04
N ARG A 154 27.98 -9.52 -4.02
CA ARG A 154 29.16 -10.41 -3.88
C ARG A 154 30.44 -9.56 -3.86
N GLY A 155 30.76 -8.93 -2.73
CA GLY A 155 32.06 -8.26 -2.53
C GLY A 155 32.09 -7.00 -1.65
N ALA A 156 30.97 -6.51 -1.10
CA ALA A 156 31.01 -5.36 -0.20
C ALA A 156 31.39 -5.78 1.24
N PRO A 157 32.32 -5.08 1.93
CA PRO A 157 32.60 -5.31 3.33
C PRO A 157 31.33 -5.17 4.19
N ARG A 158 31.22 -6.06 5.15
CA ARG A 158 30.12 -6.23 6.11
C ARG A 158 29.92 -4.97 6.97
N GLU A 159 29.17 -3.99 6.46
CA GLU A 159 28.64 -2.87 7.25
C GLU A 159 27.13 -2.75 7.08
N THR A 160 26.46 -3.84 7.44
CA THR A 160 25.09 -3.96 7.98
C THR A 160 24.78 -5.45 7.96
N PRO A 161 24.20 -6.05 9.02
CA PRO A 161 23.66 -7.39 8.90
C PRO A 161 22.65 -7.38 7.75
N ALA A 162 22.80 -8.27 6.76
CA ALA A 162 21.87 -8.41 5.65
C ALA A 162 20.40 -8.62 6.09
N ALA A 163 20.18 -8.90 7.39
CA ALA A 163 18.90 -9.08 8.04
C ALA A 163 18.02 -7.82 8.15
N ASP A 164 18.59 -6.60 8.08
CA ASP A 164 17.81 -5.35 8.33
C ASP A 164 17.58 -4.50 7.08
N ARG A 165 18.06 -4.93 5.91
CA ARG A 165 17.82 -4.17 4.69
C ARG A 165 16.39 -4.38 4.22
N THR A 166 15.60 -3.30 4.28
CA THR A 166 14.24 -3.27 3.76
C THR A 166 14.18 -2.37 2.52
N VAL A 167 13.46 -2.79 1.49
CA VAL A 167 13.19 -1.99 0.29
C VAL A 167 11.67 -1.82 0.12
N GLN A 168 11.23 -0.62 -0.28
CA GLN A 168 9.84 -0.40 -0.66
C GLN A 168 9.62 -0.96 -2.06
N CYS A 169 8.64 -1.85 -2.21
CA CYS A 169 8.26 -2.43 -3.49
C CYS A 169 6.76 -2.31 -3.70
N PHE A 170 6.33 -2.16 -4.94
CA PHE A 170 4.94 -2.40 -5.29
C PHE A 170 4.64 -3.90 -5.31
N VAL A 171 3.47 -4.25 -4.79
CA VAL A 171 2.95 -5.61 -4.73
C VAL A 171 1.49 -5.59 -5.18
N TYR A 172 1.12 -6.56 -6.01
CA TYR A 172 -0.28 -6.80 -6.38
C TYR A 172 -0.96 -7.58 -5.27
N SER A 173 -1.73 -6.89 -4.43
CA SER A 173 -2.55 -7.49 -3.36
C SER A 173 -4.02 -7.28 -3.69
N THR A 174 -4.92 -8.03 -3.05
CA THR A 174 -6.36 -7.84 -3.25
C THR A 174 -7.05 -7.55 -1.93
N ALA A 175 -7.83 -6.47 -1.89
CA ALA A 175 -8.68 -6.07 -0.77
C ALA A 175 -10.13 -6.55 -0.93
N THR A 176 -10.51 -6.98 -2.15
CA THR A 176 -11.87 -7.42 -2.48
C THR A 176 -11.84 -8.92 -2.77
N PHE A 177 -12.24 -9.72 -1.80
CA PHE A 177 -12.24 -11.17 -1.91
C PHE A 177 -13.40 -11.79 -1.10
N PRO A 178 -13.86 -12.99 -1.50
CA PRO A 178 -14.82 -13.74 -0.70
C PRO A 178 -14.28 -14.08 0.70
N PRO A 179 -15.03 -13.87 1.80
CA PRO A 179 -14.55 -14.11 3.16
C PRO A 179 -14.06 -15.54 3.43
N GLU A 180 -14.60 -16.52 2.71
CA GLU A 180 -14.19 -17.93 2.81
C GLU A 180 -12.72 -18.15 2.45
N TRP A 181 -12.11 -17.27 1.64
CA TRP A 181 -10.69 -17.38 1.29
C TRP A 181 -9.77 -17.21 2.50
N LEU A 182 -10.21 -16.54 3.57
CA LEU A 182 -9.45 -16.45 4.80
C LEU A 182 -9.29 -17.78 5.52
N HIS A 183 -10.08 -18.81 5.16
CA HIS A 183 -10.00 -20.14 5.75
C HIS A 183 -9.20 -21.12 4.88
N LEU A 184 -8.73 -20.69 3.71
CA LEU A 184 -7.86 -21.50 2.85
C LEU A 184 -6.47 -21.64 3.47
N PRO A 185 -5.71 -22.69 3.10
CA PRO A 185 -4.33 -22.85 3.54
C PRO A 185 -3.48 -21.62 3.17
N TYR A 186 -2.72 -21.13 4.14
CA TYR A 186 -1.78 -20.05 3.92
C TYR A 186 -0.43 -20.60 3.47
N HIS A 187 0.17 -19.94 2.49
CA HIS A 187 1.45 -20.30 1.94
C HIS A 187 2.48 -19.21 2.25
N ASP A 188 3.71 -19.60 2.57
CA ASP A 188 4.84 -18.69 2.69
C ASP A 188 5.59 -18.54 1.36
N ASN A 189 5.57 -19.56 0.51
CA ASN A 189 6.21 -19.54 -0.80
C ASN A 189 5.38 -20.32 -1.82
N TYR A 190 4.74 -19.62 -2.76
CA TYR A 190 3.96 -20.26 -3.82
C TYR A 190 4.83 -21.02 -4.82
N ASP A 191 4.38 -22.21 -5.21
CA ASP A 191 4.89 -22.96 -6.35
C ASP A 191 3.75 -23.69 -7.06
N SER A 192 3.52 -23.42 -8.36
CA SER A 192 2.48 -24.13 -9.11
C SER A 192 2.64 -25.65 -9.14
N GLN A 193 3.85 -26.20 -8.93
CA GLN A 193 4.10 -27.64 -8.81
C GLN A 193 4.28 -28.09 -7.36
N GLY A 194 3.85 -27.26 -6.40
CA GLY A 194 3.99 -27.52 -4.98
C GLY A 194 3.16 -28.71 -4.50
N GLN A 195 3.46 -29.15 -3.27
CA GLN A 195 2.84 -30.31 -2.62
C GLN A 195 1.33 -30.18 -2.41
N HIS A 196 0.76 -28.97 -2.57
CA HIS A 196 -0.68 -28.74 -2.50
C HIS A 196 -1.47 -29.36 -3.66
N GLY A 197 -0.82 -29.77 -4.77
CA GLY A 197 -1.48 -30.39 -5.92
C GLY A 197 -2.34 -29.46 -6.78
N LEU A 198 -2.63 -28.25 -6.30
CA LEU A 198 -3.35 -27.19 -7.02
C LEU A 198 -2.48 -26.49 -8.10
N ARG A 199 -2.32 -27.13 -9.26
CA ARG A 199 -1.57 -26.55 -10.39
C ARG A 199 -2.31 -25.37 -11.02
N TYR A 200 -1.57 -24.30 -11.34
CA TYR A 200 -2.10 -23.14 -12.06
C TYR A 200 -2.71 -23.54 -13.41
N ASN A 201 -3.88 -23.00 -13.70
CA ASN A 201 -4.57 -23.16 -14.98
C ASN A 201 -4.86 -21.79 -15.60
N PRO A 202 -4.31 -21.46 -16.79
CA PRO A 202 -4.59 -20.19 -17.46
C PRO A 202 -6.08 -19.90 -17.65
N ARG A 203 -6.45 -18.62 -17.60
CA ARG A 203 -7.85 -18.17 -17.81
C ARG A 203 -8.38 -18.47 -19.21
N GLU A 204 -7.48 -18.58 -20.18
CA GLU A 204 -7.78 -18.83 -21.60
C GLU A 204 -8.19 -20.29 -21.89
N ASN A 205 -8.00 -21.21 -20.94
CA ASN A 205 -8.39 -22.62 -21.10
C ASN A 205 -9.89 -22.88 -20.85
N ARG A 206 -10.77 -21.92 -21.21
CA ARG A 206 -12.23 -22.09 -21.16
C ARG A 206 -12.79 -22.68 -22.45
#